data_AF-A0A5J5JSU3-F1
#
_entry.id   AF-A0A5J5JSU3-F1
#
_cell.length_a   1.000
_cell.length_b   1.000
_cell.length_c   1.000
_cell.angle_alpha   90.00
_cell.angle_beta   90.00
_cell.angle_gamma   90.00
#
_symmetry.space_group_name_H-M   'P 1'
#
loop_
_entity.id
_entity.type
_entity.pdbx_description
1 polymer ?
#
loop_
_entity_poly.entity_id
_entity_poly.type
_entity_poly.pdbx_seq_one_letter_code
_entity_poly.pdbx_strand_id
1 'polypeptide(L)'
;NGSLWNSQCSGGQIIKTAQQWGDQARAMYPGYTGRYPRMQLWHGTTDTTLHYNNFGEEIKQWTNLNGLSQTPAFTDHPQSSWTRTRYGNTGTHATVEGISISGVGHQLPMSGQLAYAISFLGLDAPGTSMSPSPSPSTSPTRSPSPSPSPSPSVSPSASPSSSPSSSPTGGTGACRVSATVNAWNSGLTEDITITNTGSSAVNGWSLAFTLPSGQTITGGWNATYSPSSGQVTATNVSYNGSIPAGGSVQIGFQANHTGNAGKPTSFTLNGATCTVS
;
A
#
# COMPACT_ATOMS: atom_id res chain seq x y z
N ASN A 1 -2.65 22.00 -0.76
CA ASN A 1 -3.41 21.41 0.38
C ASN A 1 -4.21 20.18 -0.08
N GLY A 2 -3.58 19.26 -0.81
CA GLY A 2 -4.25 18.18 -1.55
C GLY A 2 -4.55 16.90 -0.76
N SER A 3 -4.93 17.02 0.51
CA SER A 3 -5.18 15.87 1.41
C SER A 3 -6.60 15.88 1.98
N LEU A 4 -7.60 16.24 1.17
CA LEU A 4 -8.99 16.03 1.55
C LEU A 4 -9.38 14.63 1.10
N TRP A 5 -9.15 13.66 1.99
CA TRP A 5 -9.82 12.35 1.90
C TRP A 5 -11.30 12.57 1.58
N ASN A 6 -11.76 12.01 0.47
CA ASN A 6 -13.17 12.04 0.10
C ASN A 6 -13.79 10.69 0.43
N SER A 7 -14.47 10.62 1.58
CA SER A 7 -15.12 9.40 2.07
C SER A 7 -16.16 8.82 1.09
N GLN A 8 -16.76 9.65 0.23
CA GLN A 8 -17.71 9.17 -0.77
C GLN A 8 -16.99 8.48 -1.93
N CYS A 9 -15.85 9.02 -2.36
CA CYS A 9 -15.00 8.40 -3.39
C CYS A 9 -14.37 7.12 -2.87
N SER A 10 -13.65 7.16 -1.73
CA SER A 10 -13.01 5.96 -1.18
C SER A 10 -14.03 4.89 -0.77
N GLY A 11 -15.21 5.29 -0.29
CA GLY A 11 -16.33 4.40 0.01
C GLY A 11 -17.05 3.81 -1.22
N GLY A 12 -16.65 4.15 -2.45
CA GLY A 12 -17.26 3.61 -3.67
C GLY A 12 -18.72 4.01 -3.88
N GLN A 13 -19.08 5.20 -3.38
CA GLN A 13 -20.43 5.76 -3.43
C GLN A 13 -20.64 6.68 -4.64
N ILE A 14 -19.54 7.13 -5.27
CA ILE A 14 -19.61 7.95 -6.49
C ILE A 14 -19.71 7.02 -7.70
N ILE A 15 -20.93 6.73 -8.11
CA ILE A 15 -21.22 5.91 -9.29
C ILE A 15 -21.61 6.82 -10.45
N LYS A 16 -20.88 6.73 -11.55
CA LYS A 16 -21.13 7.53 -12.76
C LYS A 16 -21.15 6.66 -14.00
N THR A 17 -21.62 7.23 -15.11
CA THR A 17 -21.42 6.65 -16.43
C THR A 17 -19.98 6.86 -16.90
N ALA A 18 -19.51 6.02 -17.83
CA ALA A 18 -18.19 6.20 -18.44
C ALA A 18 -18.02 7.60 -19.06
N GLN A 19 -19.08 8.14 -19.68
CA GLN A 19 -19.09 9.49 -20.24
C GLN A 19 -18.88 10.56 -19.17
N GLN A 20 -19.62 10.48 -18.06
CA GLN A 20 -19.50 11.43 -16.95
C GLN A 20 -18.10 11.41 -16.32
N TRP A 21 -17.50 10.23 -16.16
CA TRP A 21 -16.11 10.13 -15.69
C TRP A 21 -15.11 10.73 -16.66
N GLY A 22 -15.24 10.42 -17.95
CA GLY A 22 -14.36 10.98 -18.97
C GLY A 22 -14.49 12.50 -19.09
N ASP A 23 -15.71 13.03 -19.03
CA ASP A 23 -15.96 14.48 -19.11
C ASP A 23 -15.35 15.20 -17.91
N GLN A 24 -15.51 14.65 -16.70
CA GLN A 24 -14.87 15.17 -15.51
C GLN A 24 -13.34 15.14 -15.63
N ALA A 25 -12.76 14.05 -16.14
CA ALA A 25 -11.32 13.93 -16.32
C ALA A 25 -10.77 14.91 -17.35
N ARG A 26 -11.43 15.08 -18.51
CA ARG A 26 -11.07 16.08 -19.52
C ARG A 26 -11.19 17.50 -19.00
N ALA A 27 -12.20 17.78 -18.18
CA ALA A 27 -12.40 19.11 -17.58
C ALA A 27 -11.28 19.50 -16.59
N MET A 28 -10.56 18.53 -16.02
CA MET A 28 -9.40 18.82 -15.15
C MET A 28 -8.23 19.46 -15.93
N TYR A 29 -8.11 19.18 -17.24
CA TYR A 29 -7.13 19.83 -18.10
C TYR A 29 -7.65 20.00 -19.55
N PRO A 30 -8.49 21.02 -19.82
CA PRO A 30 -9.21 21.15 -21.08
C PRO A 30 -8.33 21.33 -22.34
N GLY A 31 -7.08 21.78 -22.16
CA GLY A 31 -6.12 21.99 -23.24
C GLY A 31 -5.30 20.75 -23.63
N TYR A 32 -5.55 19.60 -22.99
CA TYR A 32 -4.80 18.37 -23.28
C TYR A 32 -5.14 17.81 -24.66
N THR A 33 -4.15 17.73 -25.54
CA THR A 33 -4.27 17.13 -26.88
C THR A 33 -3.45 15.85 -27.04
N GLY A 34 -2.78 15.40 -25.97
CA GLY A 34 -1.98 14.19 -25.97
C GLY A 34 -2.81 12.90 -26.00
N ARG A 35 -2.12 11.76 -26.10
CA ARG A 35 -2.75 10.45 -25.97
C ARG A 35 -2.76 10.02 -24.51
N TYR A 36 -3.90 9.54 -24.03
CA TYR A 36 -3.97 8.90 -22.72
C TYR A 36 -3.11 7.63 -22.68
N PRO A 37 -2.44 7.36 -21.55
CA PRO A 37 -1.63 6.16 -21.41
C PRO A 37 -2.49 4.90 -21.39
N ARG A 38 -1.84 3.76 -21.64
CA ARG A 38 -2.39 2.45 -21.30
C ARG A 38 -2.48 2.33 -19.78
N MET A 39 -3.50 1.63 -19.28
CA MET A 39 -3.75 1.51 -17.85
C MET A 39 -3.98 0.06 -17.43
N GLN A 40 -3.29 -0.36 -16.36
CA GLN A 40 -3.54 -1.64 -15.69
C GLN A 40 -4.04 -1.35 -14.27
N LEU A 41 -5.21 -1.89 -13.94
CA LEU A 41 -5.92 -1.67 -12.68
C LEU A 41 -5.94 -2.99 -11.92
N TRP A 42 -5.61 -2.96 -10.63
CA TRP A 42 -5.64 -4.12 -9.75
C TRP A 42 -6.52 -3.81 -8.56
N HIS A 43 -7.46 -4.70 -8.24
CA HIS A 43 -8.35 -4.45 -7.12
C HIS A 43 -8.82 -5.74 -6.45
N GLY A 44 -8.73 -5.75 -5.13
CA GLY A 44 -9.27 -6.83 -4.32
C GLY A 44 -10.78 -6.70 -4.14
N THR A 45 -11.52 -7.82 -4.18
CA THR A 45 -12.98 -7.82 -4.06
C THR A 45 -13.50 -7.55 -2.65
N THR A 46 -12.64 -7.65 -1.63
CA THR A 46 -12.99 -7.42 -0.22
C THR A 46 -12.31 -6.17 0.35
N ASP A 47 -11.80 -5.29 -0.52
CA ASP A 47 -11.20 -4.02 -0.14
C ASP A 47 -12.26 -3.07 0.46
N THR A 48 -12.04 -2.67 1.71
CA THR A 48 -12.87 -1.74 2.47
C THR A 48 -12.23 -0.36 2.62
N THR A 49 -10.97 -0.19 2.21
CA THR A 49 -10.25 1.09 2.25
C THR A 49 -10.53 1.88 0.97
N LEU A 50 -10.42 1.22 -0.17
CA LEU A 50 -11.00 1.66 -1.43
C LEU A 50 -12.07 0.63 -1.78
N HIS A 51 -13.34 0.99 -1.65
CA HIS A 51 -14.42 0.04 -1.85
C HIS A 51 -14.39 -0.53 -3.28
N TYR A 52 -14.58 -1.85 -3.44
CA TYR A 52 -14.46 -2.56 -4.71
C TYR A 52 -15.26 -1.97 -5.89
N ASN A 53 -16.36 -1.27 -5.62
CA ASN A 53 -17.09 -0.51 -6.66
C ASN A 53 -16.18 0.43 -7.46
N ASN A 54 -15.15 1.00 -6.82
CA ASN A 54 -14.19 1.89 -7.47
C ASN A 54 -13.43 1.21 -8.62
N PHE A 55 -13.20 -0.10 -8.56
CA PHE A 55 -12.61 -0.84 -9.67
C PHE A 55 -13.42 -0.69 -10.97
N GLY A 56 -14.75 -0.77 -10.87
CA GLY A 56 -15.64 -0.55 -12.00
C GLY A 56 -15.63 0.91 -12.48
N GLU A 57 -15.57 1.86 -11.56
CA GLU A 57 -15.52 3.30 -11.88
C GLU A 57 -14.19 3.70 -12.57
N GLU A 58 -13.07 3.12 -12.16
CA GLU A 58 -11.78 3.31 -12.82
C GLU A 58 -11.78 2.74 -14.24
N ILE A 59 -12.34 1.53 -14.43
CA ILE A 59 -12.50 0.94 -15.76
C ILE A 59 -13.36 1.85 -16.65
N LYS A 60 -14.47 2.39 -16.12
CA LYS A 60 -15.32 3.36 -16.83
C LYS A 60 -14.56 4.60 -17.28
N GLN A 61 -13.80 5.21 -16.38
CA GLN A 61 -13.01 6.39 -16.70
C GLN A 61 -11.98 6.07 -17.80
N TRP A 62 -11.15 5.05 -17.60
CA TRP A 62 -10.02 4.77 -18.50
C TRP A 62 -10.46 4.25 -19.87
N THR A 63 -11.56 3.50 -19.95
CA THR A 63 -12.14 3.11 -21.23
C THR A 63 -12.73 4.31 -21.98
N ASN A 64 -13.44 5.23 -21.32
CA ASN A 64 -13.96 6.43 -21.99
C ASN A 64 -12.84 7.37 -22.46
N LEU A 65 -11.81 7.60 -21.63
CA LEU A 65 -10.65 8.43 -22.01
C LEU A 65 -9.95 7.91 -23.27
N ASN A 66 -9.92 6.59 -23.46
CA ASN A 66 -9.33 5.94 -24.63
C ASN A 66 -10.34 5.64 -25.75
N GLY A 67 -11.61 6.05 -25.64
CA GLY A 67 -12.64 5.80 -26.65
C GLY A 67 -13.01 4.32 -26.84
N LEU A 68 -12.93 3.52 -25.78
CA LEU A 68 -13.12 2.06 -25.82
C LEU A 68 -14.53 1.65 -25.40
N SER A 69 -14.95 0.45 -25.84
CA SER A 69 -16.15 -0.23 -25.32
C SER A 69 -15.99 -0.60 -23.85
N GLN A 70 -17.10 -0.60 -23.11
CA GLN A 70 -17.23 -1.12 -21.75
C GLN A 70 -17.31 -2.65 -21.70
N THR A 71 -17.48 -3.31 -22.85
CA THR A 71 -17.41 -4.78 -22.96
C THR A 71 -15.96 -5.20 -23.13
N PRO A 72 -15.43 -6.11 -22.29
CA PRO A 72 -14.08 -6.64 -22.48
C PRO A 72 -13.95 -7.32 -23.85
N ALA A 73 -12.83 -7.05 -24.53
CA ALA A 73 -12.42 -7.79 -25.71
C ALA A 73 -11.96 -9.22 -25.35
N PHE A 74 -11.48 -9.42 -24.13
CA PHE A 74 -11.07 -10.72 -23.61
C PHE A 74 -11.15 -10.77 -22.09
N THR A 75 -11.49 -11.94 -21.55
CA THR A 75 -11.50 -12.22 -20.12
C THR A 75 -10.82 -13.55 -19.86
N ASP A 76 -9.89 -13.59 -18.90
CA ASP A 76 -9.17 -14.80 -18.49
C ASP A 76 -8.88 -14.85 -16.98
N HIS A 77 -8.27 -15.95 -16.55
CA HIS A 77 -7.90 -16.21 -15.15
C HIS A 77 -6.41 -16.57 -15.04
N PRO A 78 -5.51 -15.57 -15.00
CA PRO A 78 -4.06 -15.81 -14.95
C PRO A 78 -3.61 -16.49 -13.65
N GLN A 79 -4.42 -16.37 -12.60
CA GLN A 79 -4.36 -17.17 -11.38
C GLN A 79 -5.78 -17.56 -11.00
N SER A 80 -5.94 -18.62 -10.19
CA SER A 80 -7.25 -19.17 -9.81
C SER A 80 -8.17 -18.17 -9.11
N SER A 81 -7.62 -17.21 -8.37
CA SER A 81 -8.37 -16.15 -7.69
C SER A 81 -8.51 -14.86 -8.50
N TRP A 82 -7.89 -14.77 -9.68
CA TRP A 82 -7.83 -13.55 -10.47
C TRP A 82 -8.79 -13.64 -11.65
N THR A 83 -9.59 -12.60 -11.84
CA THR A 83 -10.35 -12.38 -13.07
C THR A 83 -9.75 -11.17 -13.76
N ARG A 84 -9.19 -11.38 -14.95
CA ARG A 84 -8.60 -10.31 -15.74
C ARG A 84 -9.47 -10.01 -16.96
N THR A 85 -9.81 -8.73 -17.14
CA THR A 85 -10.53 -8.21 -18.31
C THR A 85 -9.63 -7.29 -19.10
N ARG A 86 -9.70 -7.37 -20.44
CA ARG A 86 -8.91 -6.56 -21.37
C ARG A 86 -9.82 -5.80 -22.33
N TYR A 87 -9.56 -4.52 -22.53
CA TYR A 87 -10.37 -3.63 -23.35
C TYR A 87 -9.55 -3.02 -24.49
N GLY A 88 -10.21 -2.81 -25.63
CA GLY A 88 -9.63 -2.26 -26.85
C GLY A 88 -8.76 -3.25 -27.63
N ASN A 89 -7.87 -3.97 -26.94
CA ASN A 89 -7.03 -5.00 -27.53
C ASN A 89 -6.83 -6.17 -26.55
N THR A 90 -6.21 -7.25 -27.01
CA THR A 90 -5.89 -8.44 -26.20
C THR A 90 -4.38 -8.58 -26.01
N GLY A 91 -3.93 -9.66 -25.36
CA GLY A 91 -2.50 -9.88 -25.09
C GLY A 91 -1.88 -8.81 -24.19
N THR A 92 -0.55 -8.72 -24.20
CA THR A 92 0.24 -7.69 -23.49
C THR A 92 0.06 -6.28 -24.07
N HIS A 93 -0.77 -6.11 -25.10
CA HIS A 93 -1.03 -4.85 -25.79
C HIS A 93 -2.42 -4.26 -25.49
N ALA A 94 -3.17 -4.80 -24.53
CA ALA A 94 -4.43 -4.22 -24.09
C ALA A 94 -4.26 -2.74 -23.67
N THR A 95 -5.18 -1.88 -24.09
CA THR A 95 -5.13 -0.44 -23.74
C THR A 95 -5.55 -0.22 -22.29
N VAL A 96 -6.60 -0.91 -21.85
CA VAL A 96 -7.00 -0.97 -20.45
C VAL A 96 -7.09 -2.43 -20.03
N GLU A 97 -6.51 -2.77 -18.89
CA GLU A 97 -6.55 -4.09 -18.29
C GLU A 97 -7.02 -3.95 -16.84
N GLY A 98 -8.06 -4.68 -16.46
CA GLY A 98 -8.54 -4.75 -15.08
C GLY A 98 -8.30 -6.13 -14.52
N ILE A 99 -7.71 -6.24 -13.33
CA ILE A 99 -7.54 -7.49 -12.59
C ILE A 99 -8.31 -7.38 -11.27
N SER A 100 -9.40 -8.14 -11.18
CA SER A 100 -10.16 -8.34 -9.95
C SER A 100 -9.64 -9.57 -9.21
N ILE A 101 -9.45 -9.44 -7.91
CA ILE A 101 -8.80 -10.47 -7.10
C ILE A 101 -9.75 -10.90 -5.99
N SER A 102 -10.28 -12.11 -6.14
CA SER A 102 -11.24 -12.68 -5.21
C SER A 102 -10.66 -12.82 -3.80
N GLY A 103 -11.39 -12.32 -2.81
CA GLY A 103 -11.06 -12.45 -1.39
C GLY A 103 -9.95 -11.52 -0.88
N VAL A 104 -9.45 -10.60 -1.71
CA VAL A 104 -8.34 -9.71 -1.34
C VAL A 104 -8.84 -8.32 -0.94
N GLY A 105 -8.23 -7.76 0.11
CA GLY A 105 -8.49 -6.40 0.60
C GLY A 105 -7.58 -5.34 -0.05
N HIS A 106 -7.28 -4.25 0.66
CA HIS A 106 -6.36 -3.18 0.21
C HIS A 106 -4.88 -3.56 0.40
N GLN A 107 -4.41 -4.62 -0.28
CA GLN A 107 -3.11 -5.26 0.06
C GLN A 107 -2.27 -5.59 -1.18
N LEU A 108 -2.31 -4.70 -2.17
CA LEU A 108 -1.56 -4.83 -3.42
C LEU A 108 -0.24 -4.04 -3.35
N PRO A 109 0.85 -4.49 -4.01
CA PRO A 109 0.91 -5.65 -4.90
C PRO A 109 1.16 -7.00 -4.18
N MET A 110 0.66 -8.09 -4.76
CA MET A 110 0.94 -9.47 -4.31
C MET A 110 1.98 -10.18 -5.20
N SER A 111 2.49 -11.32 -4.72
CA SER A 111 3.43 -12.15 -5.48
C SER A 111 2.90 -12.50 -6.87
N GLY A 112 3.77 -12.37 -7.88
CA GLY A 112 3.43 -12.59 -9.28
C GLY A 112 2.86 -11.37 -10.01
N GLN A 113 2.27 -10.38 -9.32
CA GLN A 113 1.67 -9.20 -9.98
C GLN A 113 2.70 -8.35 -10.73
N LEU A 114 3.91 -8.22 -10.17
CA LEU A 114 4.97 -7.46 -10.79
C LEU A 114 5.34 -7.99 -12.18
N ALA A 115 5.37 -9.32 -12.37
CA ALA A 115 5.65 -9.93 -13.67
C ALA A 115 4.57 -9.56 -14.71
N TYR A 116 3.30 -9.55 -14.31
CA TYR A 116 2.20 -9.12 -15.18
C TYR A 116 2.24 -7.63 -15.48
N ALA A 117 2.64 -6.78 -14.52
CA ALA A 117 2.82 -5.35 -14.74
C ALA A 117 3.99 -5.07 -15.71
N ILE A 118 5.14 -5.73 -15.51
CA ILE A 118 6.30 -5.65 -16.41
C ILE A 118 5.90 -6.03 -17.84
N SER A 119 5.17 -7.15 -17.99
CA SER A 119 4.74 -7.64 -19.29
C SER A 119 3.69 -6.73 -19.95
N PHE A 120 2.75 -6.18 -19.18
CA PHE A 120 1.79 -5.19 -19.67
C PHE A 120 2.49 -3.92 -20.17
N LEU A 121 3.50 -3.44 -19.44
CA LEU A 121 4.30 -2.28 -19.82
C LEU A 121 5.28 -2.59 -20.97
N GLY A 122 5.48 -3.85 -21.34
CA GLY A 122 6.41 -4.28 -22.39
C GLY A 122 7.87 -4.11 -21.98
N LEU A 123 8.17 -4.23 -20.69
CA LEU A 123 9.52 -4.08 -20.12
C LEU A 123 10.33 -5.40 -20.13
N ASP A 124 9.72 -6.50 -20.57
CA ASP A 124 10.29 -7.85 -20.67
C ASP A 124 10.76 -8.22 -22.10
N ALA A 125 10.57 -7.35 -23.08
CA ALA A 125 10.97 -7.61 -24.48
C ALA A 125 12.45 -7.23 -24.73
N PRO A 126 13.30 -8.16 -25.21
CA PRO A 126 14.65 -7.82 -25.62
C PRO A 126 14.61 -6.96 -26.90
N GLY A 127 15.03 -5.70 -26.81
CA GLY A 127 15.26 -4.82 -27.98
C GLY A 127 14.36 -3.59 -28.11
N THR A 128 13.37 -3.36 -27.24
CA THR A 128 12.64 -2.08 -27.23
C THR A 128 13.40 -1.06 -26.41
N SER A 129 14.30 -0.34 -27.06
CA SER A 129 14.68 1.02 -26.63
C SER A 129 13.38 1.83 -26.58
N MET A 130 12.78 1.94 -25.39
CA MET A 130 11.76 2.95 -25.14
C MET A 130 12.46 4.30 -25.32
N SER A 131 12.24 4.94 -26.47
CA SER A 131 12.63 6.32 -26.67
C SER A 131 12.07 7.12 -25.49
N PRO A 132 12.89 7.78 -24.66
CA PRO A 132 12.38 8.57 -23.56
C PRO A 132 11.48 9.66 -24.14
N SER A 133 10.25 9.71 -23.66
CA SER A 133 9.37 10.87 -23.85
C SER A 133 10.14 12.12 -23.40
N PRO A 134 10.12 13.23 -24.15
CA PRO A 134 10.89 14.41 -23.79
C PRO A 134 10.49 14.90 -22.39
N SER A 135 11.50 15.11 -21.55
CA SER A 135 11.37 15.65 -20.19
C SER A 135 10.45 16.88 -20.17
N PRO A 136 9.57 17.04 -19.15
CA PRO A 136 8.91 18.30 -18.94
C PRO A 136 9.97 19.35 -18.60
N SER A 137 10.03 20.38 -19.45
CA SER A 137 10.88 21.55 -19.31
C SER A 137 10.65 22.24 -17.96
N THR A 138 11.73 22.47 -17.22
CA THR A 138 11.77 23.27 -16.00
C THR A 138 11.49 24.75 -16.30
N SER A 139 10.51 25.36 -15.64
CA SER A 139 10.45 26.82 -15.38
C SER A 139 9.25 27.24 -14.51
N PRO A 140 9.30 28.38 -13.80
CA PRO A 140 10.38 28.86 -12.94
C PRO A 140 9.87 29.14 -11.51
N THR A 141 10.84 29.24 -10.61
CA THR A 141 10.77 29.68 -9.22
C THR A 141 9.95 30.97 -9.06
N ARG A 142 8.97 30.99 -8.14
CA ARG A 142 8.45 32.24 -7.56
C ARG A 142 8.92 32.35 -6.10
N SER A 143 9.74 33.37 -5.88
CA SER A 143 10.25 33.85 -4.59
C SER A 143 9.11 34.44 -3.71
N PRO A 144 9.26 34.53 -2.38
CA PRO A 144 8.18 34.78 -1.43
C PRO A 144 8.00 36.27 -1.08
N SER A 145 6.80 36.68 -0.64
CA SER A 145 6.58 37.93 0.12
C SER A 145 5.16 37.97 0.73
N PRO A 146 4.86 38.83 1.72
CA PRO A 146 5.00 38.55 3.14
C PRO A 146 3.64 38.48 3.89
N SER A 147 3.75 38.09 5.16
CA SER A 147 2.70 38.01 6.19
C SER A 147 1.85 39.30 6.33
N PRO A 148 0.62 39.20 6.86
CA PRO A 148 0.48 39.53 8.28
C PRO A 148 -0.42 38.56 9.08
N SER A 149 -0.04 38.38 10.34
CA SER A 149 -0.88 37.90 11.45
C SER A 149 -1.91 38.98 11.83
N PRO A 150 -3.05 38.64 12.47
CA PRO A 150 -3.02 38.48 13.92
C PRO A 150 -3.83 37.29 14.45
N SER A 151 -3.40 36.85 15.64
CA SER A 151 -4.06 35.97 16.61
C SER A 151 -5.46 36.50 17.01
N PRO A 152 -6.36 35.64 17.53
CA PRO A 152 -6.44 35.60 18.98
C PRO A 152 -6.51 34.18 19.59
N SER A 153 -6.08 34.18 20.85
CA SER A 153 -5.98 33.11 21.82
C SER A 153 -7.34 32.59 22.30
N VAL A 154 -7.45 31.28 22.52
CA VAL A 154 -8.18 30.69 23.66
C VAL A 154 -7.57 29.32 23.99
N SER A 155 -7.15 29.20 25.25
CA SER A 155 -6.64 28.01 25.92
C SER A 155 -7.78 27.36 26.74
N PRO A 156 -7.54 26.34 27.57
CA PRO A 156 -7.47 24.91 27.26
C PRO A 156 -8.71 24.14 27.78
N SER A 157 -8.93 22.89 27.36
CA SER A 157 -9.73 21.97 28.17
C SER A 157 -9.28 20.52 27.96
N ALA A 158 -8.85 19.91 29.07
CA ALA A 158 -8.55 18.50 29.20
C ALA A 158 -9.84 17.72 29.47
N SER A 159 -10.01 16.55 28.86
CA SER A 159 -10.62 15.39 29.51
C SER A 159 -10.51 14.10 28.67
N PRO A 160 -10.60 12.92 29.32
CA PRO A 160 -9.87 11.70 28.96
C PRO A 160 -10.76 10.59 28.36
N SER A 161 -10.18 9.38 28.26
CA SER A 161 -10.83 8.05 28.12
C SER A 161 -10.90 7.52 26.68
N SER A 162 -10.58 6.27 26.35
CA SER A 162 -10.21 5.07 27.12
C SER A 162 -9.59 4.07 26.13
N SER A 163 -8.39 3.59 26.41
CA SER A 163 -7.78 2.45 25.69
C SER A 163 -8.25 1.15 26.35
N PRO A 164 -8.75 0.14 25.64
CA PRO A 164 -8.89 -1.20 26.21
C PRO A 164 -7.50 -1.80 26.34
N SER A 165 -7.03 -1.95 27.59
CA SER A 165 -5.86 -2.74 27.93
C SER A 165 -6.32 -4.16 28.21
N SER A 166 -6.15 -5.08 27.27
CA SER A 166 -6.17 -6.52 27.56
C SER A 166 -4.77 -6.94 28.00
N SER A 167 -4.61 -7.17 29.30
CA SER A 167 -3.44 -7.85 29.86
C SER A 167 -3.31 -9.27 29.27
N PRO A 168 -2.15 -9.67 28.73
CA PRO A 168 -1.90 -11.06 28.40
C PRO A 168 -1.43 -11.80 29.65
N THR A 169 -2.15 -12.86 29.99
CA THR A 169 -1.75 -13.86 30.98
C THR A 169 -0.52 -14.63 30.50
N GLY A 170 0.58 -14.50 31.24
CA GLY A 170 1.58 -15.54 31.52
C GLY A 170 2.11 -16.40 30.37
N GLY A 171 3.32 -16.08 29.91
CA GLY A 171 4.19 -17.01 29.21
C GLY A 171 5.52 -16.38 28.82
N THR A 172 6.61 -16.73 29.50
CA THR A 172 7.98 -16.47 29.02
C THR A 172 8.19 -17.12 27.64
N GLY A 173 8.60 -16.34 26.64
CA GLY A 173 9.46 -16.85 25.55
C GLY A 173 8.86 -17.77 24.50
N ALA A 174 7.53 -17.86 24.32
CA ALA A 174 6.92 -18.67 23.27
C ALA A 174 7.09 -18.10 21.85
N CYS A 175 8.08 -17.21 21.65
CA CYS A 175 8.45 -16.67 20.36
C CYS A 175 9.96 -16.50 20.20
N ARG A 176 10.42 -16.66 18.97
CA ARG A 176 11.77 -16.30 18.50
C ARG A 176 11.64 -15.34 17.34
N VAL A 177 12.48 -14.31 17.31
CA VAL A 177 12.52 -13.32 16.24
C VAL A 177 13.90 -13.27 15.62
N SER A 178 13.97 -13.31 14.28
CA SER A 178 15.16 -12.94 13.52
C SER A 178 14.88 -11.69 12.71
N ALA A 179 15.88 -10.81 12.63
CA ALA A 179 15.80 -9.55 11.91
C ALA A 179 17.06 -9.32 11.06
N THR A 180 16.84 -9.00 9.80
CA THR A 180 17.88 -8.72 8.79
C THR A 180 17.69 -7.32 8.23
N VAL A 181 18.74 -6.51 8.24
CA VAL A 181 18.71 -5.15 7.72
C VAL A 181 19.52 -5.07 6.43
N ASN A 182 18.93 -4.44 5.42
CA ASN A 182 19.62 -4.00 4.20
C ASN A 182 19.56 -2.47 4.15
N ALA A 183 20.69 -1.79 4.33
CA ALA A 183 20.75 -0.33 4.41
C ALA A 183 21.54 0.28 3.25
N TRP A 184 21.15 1.48 2.84
CA TRP A 184 21.79 2.26 1.79
C TRP A 184 21.60 3.76 2.03
N ASN A 185 22.64 4.57 1.81
CA ASN A 185 22.56 6.03 1.98
C ASN A 185 21.91 6.42 3.33
N SER A 186 20.67 6.93 3.28
CA SER A 186 19.84 7.29 4.43
C SER A 186 18.55 6.47 4.53
N GLY A 187 18.49 5.31 3.87
CA GLY A 187 17.35 4.40 3.81
C GLY A 187 17.75 2.98 4.23
N LEU A 188 16.78 2.22 4.73
CA LEU A 188 16.96 0.81 5.03
C LEU A 188 15.66 0.04 4.78
N THR A 189 15.79 -1.25 4.53
CA THR A 189 14.72 -2.23 4.73
C THR A 189 15.09 -3.18 5.84
N GLU A 190 14.10 -3.59 6.60
CA GLU A 190 14.24 -4.60 7.64
C GLU A 190 13.22 -5.71 7.42
N ASP A 191 13.72 -6.94 7.31
CA ASP A 191 12.94 -8.17 7.23
C ASP A 191 12.95 -8.87 8.60
N ILE A 192 11.77 -9.12 9.15
CA ILE A 192 11.55 -9.72 10.47
C ILE A 192 10.80 -11.05 10.30
N THR A 193 11.35 -12.14 10.84
CA THR A 193 10.64 -13.41 10.97
C THR A 193 10.24 -13.65 12.42
N ILE A 194 8.95 -13.85 12.65
CA ILE A 194 8.38 -14.21 13.96
C ILE A 194 8.10 -15.70 13.95
N THR A 195 8.76 -16.49 14.78
CA THR A 195 8.49 -17.92 14.98
C THR A 195 7.77 -18.12 16.31
N ASN A 196 6.64 -18.84 16.29
CA ASN A 196 5.97 -19.33 17.49
C ASN A 196 6.68 -20.58 18.01
N THR A 197 7.35 -20.48 19.16
CA THR A 197 8.05 -21.58 19.83
C THR A 197 7.20 -22.23 20.93
N GLY A 198 5.97 -21.76 21.13
CA GLY A 198 5.00 -22.37 22.04
C GLY A 198 4.35 -23.63 21.49
N SER A 199 3.50 -24.24 22.31
CA SER A 199 2.75 -25.47 21.98
C SER A 199 1.35 -25.22 21.40
N SER A 200 0.89 -23.96 21.37
CA SER A 200 -0.42 -23.57 20.87
C SER A 200 -0.29 -22.54 19.74
N ALA A 201 -1.25 -22.52 18.82
CA ALA A 201 -1.31 -21.49 17.79
C ALA A 201 -1.55 -20.09 18.40
N VAL A 202 -0.84 -19.09 17.89
CA VAL A 202 -1.13 -17.67 18.17
C VAL A 202 -2.19 -17.23 17.16
N ASN A 203 -3.30 -16.67 17.62
CA ASN A 203 -4.38 -16.16 16.75
C ASN A 203 -4.60 -14.67 17.04
N GLY A 204 -4.26 -13.84 16.06
CA GLY A 204 -4.04 -12.41 16.25
C GLY A 204 -2.69 -12.19 16.94
N TRP A 205 -1.80 -11.46 16.29
CA TRP A 205 -0.49 -11.15 16.84
C TRP A 205 -0.13 -9.67 16.69
N SER A 206 0.57 -9.19 17.70
CA SER A 206 1.13 -7.86 17.80
C SER A 206 2.56 -7.98 18.29
N LEU A 207 3.51 -7.53 17.48
CA LEU A 207 4.94 -7.53 17.77
C LEU A 207 5.39 -6.12 18.13
N ALA A 208 5.76 -5.87 19.38
CA ALA A 208 6.31 -4.58 19.79
C ALA A 208 7.84 -4.61 19.82
N PHE A 209 8.47 -3.57 19.31
CA PHE A 209 9.92 -3.36 19.30
C PHE A 209 10.25 -1.86 19.32
N THR A 210 11.51 -1.52 19.61
CA THR A 210 11.97 -0.12 19.57
C THR A 210 12.91 0.07 18.40
N LEU A 211 12.56 0.98 17.49
CA LEU A 211 13.46 1.39 16.42
C LEU A 211 14.66 2.13 16.99
N PRO A 212 15.88 1.88 16.50
CA PRO A 212 17.05 2.69 16.83
C PRO A 212 16.82 4.18 16.60
N SER A 213 17.46 5.01 17.44
CA SER A 213 17.32 6.46 17.37
C SER A 213 17.67 7.01 15.99
N GLY A 214 16.83 7.89 15.46
CA GLY A 214 17.02 8.48 14.14
C GLY A 214 16.46 7.65 13.00
N GLN A 215 15.79 6.51 13.28
CA GLN A 215 15.02 5.78 12.28
C GLN A 215 13.54 6.21 12.24
N THR A 216 12.94 6.18 11.05
CA THR A 216 11.49 6.42 10.87
C THR A 216 10.96 5.57 9.73
N ILE A 217 9.98 4.72 10.02
CA ILE A 217 9.30 3.87 9.03
C ILE A 217 8.55 4.75 8.03
N THR A 218 8.77 4.49 6.75
CA THR A 218 8.08 5.15 5.62
C THR A 218 7.02 4.26 4.99
N GLY A 219 7.11 2.95 5.16
CA GLY A 219 6.13 1.98 4.70
C GLY A 219 6.51 0.56 5.11
N GLY A 220 5.60 -0.41 4.95
CA GLY A 220 5.91 -1.80 5.22
C GLY A 220 4.90 -2.78 4.66
N TRP A 221 5.20 -4.07 4.79
CA TRP A 221 4.42 -5.18 4.26
C TRP A 221 4.17 -6.25 5.33
N ASN A 222 3.11 -7.04 5.12
CA ASN A 222 2.64 -8.12 5.99
C ASN A 222 2.34 -7.71 7.46
N ALA A 223 2.39 -6.44 7.80
CA ALA A 223 2.01 -5.90 9.11
C ALA A 223 1.63 -4.42 8.97
N THR A 224 0.84 -3.91 9.91
CA THR A 224 0.66 -2.47 10.11
C THR A 224 1.58 -1.99 11.22
N TYR A 225 2.23 -0.84 11.05
CA TYR A 225 3.22 -0.31 11.99
C TYR A 225 2.73 1.01 12.59
N SER A 226 2.67 1.08 13.91
CA SER A 226 2.32 2.33 14.60
C SER A 226 2.96 2.41 15.99
N PRO A 227 3.47 3.58 16.39
CA PRO A 227 3.83 4.74 15.55
C PRO A 227 4.95 4.40 14.54
N SER A 228 5.39 5.36 13.72
CA SER A 228 6.46 5.16 12.73
C SER A 228 7.89 5.33 13.28
N SER A 229 8.04 5.74 14.54
CA SER A 229 9.35 5.96 15.19
C SER A 229 9.28 5.66 16.68
N GLY A 230 10.43 5.38 17.30
CA GLY A 230 10.49 5.05 18.74
C GLY A 230 10.00 3.64 19.02
N GLN A 231 9.12 3.45 20.00
CA GLN A 231 8.48 2.16 20.26
C GLN A 231 7.38 1.93 19.22
N VAL A 232 7.57 0.94 18.36
CA VAL A 232 6.67 0.58 17.26
C VAL A 232 5.96 -0.73 17.60
N THR A 233 4.69 -0.79 17.26
CA THR A 233 3.88 -2.01 17.29
C THR A 233 3.56 -2.43 15.86
N ALA A 234 4.06 -3.59 15.45
CA ALA A 234 3.67 -4.26 14.22
C ALA A 234 2.47 -5.19 14.50
N THR A 235 1.32 -4.97 13.86
CA THR A 235 0.13 -5.81 14.06
C THR A 235 -0.15 -6.65 12.82
N ASN A 236 -0.58 -7.89 13.03
CA ASN A 236 -0.93 -8.80 11.96
C ASN A 236 -1.98 -8.20 11.02
N VAL A 237 -1.87 -8.56 9.75
CA VAL A 237 -2.93 -8.32 8.78
C VAL A 237 -3.85 -9.54 8.73
N SER A 238 -4.99 -9.44 8.05
CA SER A 238 -6.07 -10.43 8.10
C SER A 238 -5.63 -11.87 7.74
N TYR A 239 -4.73 -12.02 6.74
CA TYR A 239 -4.34 -13.35 6.24
C TYR A 239 -3.21 -14.03 7.04
N ASN A 240 -2.46 -13.28 7.85
CA ASN A 240 -1.32 -13.84 8.59
C ASN A 240 -1.51 -13.77 10.10
N GLY A 241 -2.74 -13.57 10.57
CA GLY A 241 -3.05 -13.49 11.99
C GLY A 241 -2.83 -14.78 12.77
N SER A 242 -2.80 -15.94 12.11
CA SER A 242 -2.53 -17.22 12.77
C SER A 242 -1.08 -17.64 12.57
N ILE A 243 -0.37 -17.90 13.67
CA ILE A 243 0.96 -18.53 13.69
C ILE A 243 0.81 -19.87 14.43
N PRO A 244 0.71 -21.01 13.72
CA PRO A 244 0.66 -22.33 14.35
C PRO A 244 1.85 -22.57 15.28
N ALA A 245 1.72 -23.52 16.22
CA ALA A 245 2.86 -23.96 17.03
C ALA A 245 4.02 -24.43 16.13
N GLY A 246 5.23 -23.93 16.34
CA GLY A 246 6.39 -24.15 15.47
C GLY A 246 6.36 -23.40 14.13
N GLY A 247 5.24 -22.73 13.80
CA GLY A 247 5.06 -21.94 12.59
C GLY A 247 5.75 -20.58 12.65
N SER A 248 5.84 -19.92 11.49
CA SER A 248 6.44 -18.59 11.39
C SER A 248 5.65 -17.67 10.45
N VAL A 249 5.77 -16.37 10.68
CA VAL A 249 5.32 -15.31 9.76
C VAL A 249 6.47 -14.35 9.48
N GLN A 250 6.52 -13.83 8.26
CA GLN A 250 7.52 -12.87 7.83
C GLN A 250 6.86 -11.52 7.57
N ILE A 251 7.46 -10.47 8.10
CA ILE A 251 7.05 -9.09 7.93
C ILE A 251 8.26 -8.23 7.57
N GLY A 252 8.02 -7.04 7.08
CA GLY A 252 9.12 -6.10 6.91
C GLY A 252 8.66 -4.68 6.68
N PHE A 253 9.61 -3.77 6.74
CA PHE A 253 9.38 -2.35 6.54
C PHE A 253 10.55 -1.67 5.85
N GLN A 254 10.26 -0.53 5.22
CA GLN A 254 11.23 0.45 4.80
C GLN A 254 11.25 1.61 5.80
N ALA A 255 12.44 2.11 6.11
CA ALA A 255 12.64 3.26 6.98
C ALA A 255 13.75 4.18 6.46
N ASN A 256 13.68 5.45 6.85
CA ASN A 256 14.81 6.37 6.75
C ASN A 256 15.64 6.31 8.03
N HIS A 257 16.94 6.64 7.95
CA HIS A 257 17.81 6.77 9.11
C HIS A 257 18.73 8.00 9.04
N THR A 258 19.08 8.58 10.20
CA THR A 258 20.02 9.71 10.32
C THR A 258 21.46 9.27 10.68
N GLY A 259 21.87 8.10 10.18
CA GLY A 259 23.20 7.50 10.42
C GLY A 259 23.21 6.24 11.29
N ASN A 260 22.10 5.88 11.92
CA ASN A 260 21.96 4.61 12.64
C ASN A 260 21.04 3.63 11.88
N ALA A 261 21.65 2.68 11.17
CA ALA A 261 20.95 1.60 10.45
C ALA A 261 20.97 0.25 11.19
N GLY A 262 21.11 0.28 12.53
CA GLY A 262 21.01 -0.95 13.34
C GLY A 262 19.61 -1.56 13.33
N LYS A 263 19.49 -2.76 13.90
CA LYS A 263 18.20 -3.45 14.11
C LYS A 263 17.73 -3.33 15.57
N PRO A 264 16.42 -3.45 15.85
CA PRO A 264 15.90 -3.58 17.21
C PRO A 264 16.52 -4.78 17.93
N THR A 265 16.77 -4.64 19.24
CA THR A 265 17.45 -5.66 20.05
C THR A 265 16.51 -6.46 20.95
N SER A 266 15.24 -6.08 21.02
CA SER A 266 14.24 -6.70 21.88
C SER A 266 12.85 -6.64 21.24
N PHE A 267 12.12 -7.73 21.37
CA PHE A 267 10.77 -7.88 20.81
C PHE A 267 9.83 -8.50 21.84
N THR A 268 8.56 -8.10 21.82
CA THR A 268 7.49 -8.81 22.54
C THR A 268 6.35 -9.18 21.59
N LEU A 269 5.88 -10.42 21.63
CA LEU A 269 4.74 -10.90 20.87
C LEU A 269 3.53 -11.02 21.81
N ASN A 270 2.49 -10.23 21.57
CA ASN A 270 1.32 -10.13 22.46
C ASN A 270 1.72 -9.91 23.92
N GLY A 271 2.75 -9.09 24.16
CA GLY A 271 3.29 -8.80 25.49
C GLY A 271 4.27 -9.82 26.07
N ALA A 272 4.46 -10.98 25.44
CA ALA A 272 5.46 -11.96 25.86
C ALA A 272 6.82 -11.69 25.20
N THR A 273 7.90 -11.65 25.99
CA THR A 273 9.27 -11.43 25.47
C THR A 273 9.70 -12.55 24.54
N CYS A 274 10.21 -12.20 23.36
CA CYS A 274 10.80 -13.13 22.40
C CYS A 274 12.31 -13.26 22.57
N THR A 275 12.85 -14.42 22.22
CA THR A 275 14.30 -14.59 22.01
C THR A 275 14.71 -14.01 20.66
N VAL A 276 15.93 -13.50 20.54
CA VAL A 276 16.49 -12.95 19.30
C VAL A 276 17.59 -13.88 18.77
N SER A 277 17.58 -14.15 17.46
CA SER A 277 18.58 -14.99 16.77
C SER A 277 19.15 -14.31 15.54
#